data_AF-A0A520XCK8-F1
#
_entry.id   AF-A0A520XCK8-F1
#
_cell.length_a   1.000
_cell.length_b   1.000
_cell.length_c   1.000
_cell.angle_alpha   90.00
_cell.angle_beta   90.00
_cell.angle_gamma   90.00
#
_symmetry.space_group_name_H-M   'P 1'
#
loop_
_entity.id
_entity.type
_entity.pdbx_description
1 polymer ?
#
loop_
_entity_poly.entity_id
_entity_poly.type
_entity_poly.pdbx_seq_one_letter_code
_entity_poly.pdbx_strand_id
1 'polypeptide(L)'
;MKNLVFYLGLGMLFTHEMDAIPNHEWRVLPLLRSLPDATGEFAFLIAHVPIFAVVIALVASLNMKTRVRAQKIASGFLIIHAVLHFVFSGHGDYEFSSITSILLIYGAALCGVAFFAALVFERQPDVD
;
A
#
# COMPACT_ATOMS: atom_id res chain seq x y z
N MET A 1 -19.83 -3.30 -1.61
CA MET A 1 -18.99 -2.09 -1.39
C MET A 1 -17.50 -2.41 -1.22
N LYS A 2 -17.14 -3.55 -0.59
CA LYS A 2 -15.74 -3.93 -0.33
C LYS A 2 -14.80 -3.85 -1.55
N ASN A 3 -15.24 -4.29 -2.73
CA ASN A 3 -14.37 -4.29 -3.90
C ASN A 3 -14.04 -2.86 -4.38
N LEU A 4 -14.99 -1.92 -4.26
CA LEU A 4 -14.78 -0.53 -4.66
C LEU A 4 -13.72 0.13 -3.77
N VAL A 5 -13.87 0.02 -2.45
CA VAL A 5 -12.91 0.58 -1.49
C VAL A 5 -11.55 -0.11 -1.60
N PHE A 6 -11.53 -1.41 -1.88
CA PHE A 6 -10.30 -2.14 -2.15
C PHE A 6 -9.56 -1.59 -3.38
N TYR A 7 -10.23 -1.44 -4.52
CA TYR A 7 -9.58 -0.96 -5.74
C TYR A 7 -9.15 0.50 -5.62
N LEU A 8 -9.93 1.33 -4.93
CA LEU A 8 -9.53 2.70 -4.63
C LEU A 8 -8.26 2.72 -3.77
N GLY A 9 -8.21 1.93 -2.69
CA GLY A 9 -7.03 1.83 -1.83
C GLY A 9 -5.80 1.29 -2.56
N LEU A 10 -5.98 0.28 -3.43
CA LEU A 10 -4.88 -0.25 -4.24
C LEU A 10 -4.37 0.78 -5.26
N GLY A 11 -5.27 1.55 -5.88
CA GLY A 11 -4.91 2.66 -6.77
C GLY A 11 -4.14 3.76 -6.05
N MET A 12 -4.57 4.12 -4.83
CA MET A 12 -3.83 5.06 -3.97
C MET A 12 -2.45 4.54 -3.61
N LEU A 13 -2.30 3.24 -3.28
CA LEU A 13 -0.98 2.64 -3.04
C LEU A 13 -0.08 2.76 -4.26
N PHE A 14 -0.52 2.33 -5.45
CA PHE A 14 0.31 2.42 -6.65
C PHE A 14 0.67 3.86 -7.01
N THR A 15 -0.23 4.81 -6.74
CA THR A 15 0.05 6.24 -6.94
C THR A 15 1.01 6.78 -5.88
N HIS A 16 0.92 6.31 -4.63
CA HIS A 16 1.90 6.59 -3.58
C HIS A 16 3.30 6.13 -4.00
N GLU A 17 3.44 4.93 -4.57
CA GLU A 17 4.76 4.46 -5.04
C GLU A 17 5.33 5.32 -6.19
N MET A 18 4.48 6.02 -6.95
CA MET A 18 4.94 7.04 -7.92
C MET A 18 5.37 8.34 -7.21
N ASP A 19 4.65 8.75 -6.17
CA ASP A 19 5.00 9.88 -5.29
C ASP A 19 6.25 9.60 -4.44
N ALA A 20 6.55 8.32 -4.16
CA ALA A 20 7.73 7.90 -3.43
C ALA A 20 9.05 8.20 -4.15
N ILE A 21 9.02 8.28 -5.48
CA ILE A 21 10.20 8.56 -6.30
C ILE A 21 10.73 9.98 -6.05
N PRO A 22 9.95 11.05 -6.26
CA PRO A 22 10.41 12.41 -5.97
C PRO A 22 10.66 12.67 -4.47
N ASN A 23 10.10 11.85 -3.57
CA ASN A 23 10.33 11.93 -2.12
C ASN A 23 11.41 10.94 -1.63
N HIS A 24 12.18 10.35 -2.54
CA HIS A 24 13.37 9.53 -2.27
C HIS A 24 13.18 8.44 -1.19
N GLU A 25 12.05 7.72 -1.20
CA GLU A 25 11.67 6.80 -0.11
C GLU A 25 12.73 5.73 0.19
N TRP A 26 13.53 5.34 -0.80
CA TRP A 26 14.64 4.41 -0.63
C TRP A 26 15.69 4.87 0.41
N ARG A 27 15.79 6.17 0.69
CA ARG A 27 16.68 6.72 1.74
C ARG A 27 16.20 6.39 3.15
N VAL A 28 14.91 6.10 3.33
CA VAL A 28 14.30 5.76 4.61
C VAL A 28 14.23 4.24 4.81
N LEU A 29 14.11 3.47 3.72
CA LEU A 29 13.99 2.02 3.77
C LEU A 29 15.25 1.34 4.34
N PRO A 30 15.16 0.55 5.43
CA PRO A 30 16.34 -0.01 6.12
C PRO A 30 17.32 -0.78 5.24
N LEU A 31 16.83 -1.45 4.19
CA LEU A 31 17.64 -2.25 3.27
C LEU A 31 18.29 -1.41 2.16
N LEU A 32 17.63 -0.33 1.72
CA LEU A 32 18.08 0.47 0.59
C LEU A 32 18.89 1.71 1.01
N ARG A 33 18.64 2.23 2.22
CA ARG A 33 19.30 3.45 2.74
C ARG A 33 20.81 3.39 2.85
N SER A 34 21.39 2.18 2.87
CA SER A 34 22.84 1.98 2.92
C SER A 34 23.50 1.92 1.55
N LEU A 35 22.71 1.88 0.47
CA LEU A 35 23.21 1.87 -0.90
C LEU A 35 23.56 3.31 -1.35
N PRO A 36 24.49 3.47 -2.32
CA PRO A 36 24.65 4.74 -3.01
C PRO A 36 23.32 5.19 -3.61
N ASP A 37 23.02 6.50 -3.55
CA ASP A 37 21.69 7.04 -3.85
C ASP A 37 21.11 6.56 -5.19
N ALA A 38 21.88 6.68 -6.28
CA ALA A 38 21.48 6.21 -7.61
C ALA A 38 21.26 4.68 -7.69
N THR A 39 21.98 3.89 -6.88
CA THR A 39 21.77 2.44 -6.78
C THR A 39 20.51 2.12 -5.98
N GLY A 40 20.24 2.87 -4.91
CA GLY A 40 19.03 2.76 -4.10
C GLY A 40 17.77 3.09 -4.89
N GLU A 41 17.79 4.19 -5.65
CA GLU A 41 16.73 4.58 -6.58
C GLU A 41 16.46 3.48 -7.62
N PHE A 42 17.51 3.03 -8.32
CA PHE A 42 17.38 1.99 -9.33
C PHE A 42 16.81 0.69 -8.76
N ALA A 43 17.32 0.25 -7.59
CA ALA A 43 16.83 -0.94 -6.92
C ALA A 43 15.37 -0.80 -6.48
N PHE A 44 14.99 0.38 -5.95
CA PHE A 44 13.61 0.70 -5.58
C PHE A 44 12.69 0.59 -6.80
N LEU A 45 12.98 1.32 -7.89
CA LEU A 45 12.15 1.28 -9.11
C LEU A 45 12.01 -0.13 -9.69
N ILE A 46 13.12 -0.84 -9.87
CA ILE A 46 13.10 -2.15 -10.54
C ILE A 46 12.46 -3.22 -9.67
N ALA A 47 12.59 -3.16 -8.35
CA ALA A 47 11.92 -4.09 -7.44
C ALA A 47 10.39 -3.97 -7.50
N HIS A 48 9.85 -2.77 -7.74
CA HIS A 48 8.41 -2.57 -7.82
C HIS A 48 7.76 -3.28 -9.02
N VAL A 49 8.48 -3.45 -10.13
CA VAL A 49 7.93 -4.15 -11.32
C VAL A 49 7.48 -5.58 -11.02
N PRO A 50 8.33 -6.50 -10.51
CA PRO A 50 7.89 -7.85 -10.15
C PRO A 50 6.92 -7.85 -8.96
N ILE A 51 7.08 -6.94 -7.99
CA ILE A 51 6.15 -6.83 -6.84
C ILE A 51 4.74 -6.52 -7.34
N PHE A 52 4.57 -5.50 -8.18
CA PHE A 52 3.28 -5.14 -8.76
C PHE A 52 2.72 -6.24 -9.64
N ALA A 53 3.54 -6.90 -10.46
CA ALA A 53 3.09 -8.03 -11.27
C ALA A 53 2.50 -9.15 -10.41
N VAL A 54 3.17 -9.51 -9.30
CA VAL A 54 2.68 -10.54 -8.35
C VAL A 54 1.40 -10.08 -7.65
N VAL A 55 1.36 -8.85 -7.14
CA VAL A 55 0.17 -8.30 -6.46
C VAL A 55 -1.05 -8.31 -7.40
N ILE A 56 -0.88 -7.79 -8.62
CA ILE A 56 -1.93 -7.76 -9.64
C ILE A 56 -2.38 -9.19 -9.99
N ALA A 57 -1.45 -10.12 -10.23
CA ALA A 57 -1.79 -11.50 -10.56
C ALA A 57 -2.59 -12.20 -9.45
N LEU A 58 -2.21 -11.98 -8.18
CA LEU A 58 -2.91 -12.57 -7.04
C LEU A 58 -4.31 -11.97 -6.83
N VAL A 59 -4.45 -10.65 -7.00
CA VAL A 59 -5.72 -9.93 -6.90
C VAL A 59 -6.65 -10.24 -8.09
N ALA A 60 -6.09 -10.46 -9.28
CA ALA A 60 -6.83 -10.81 -10.49
C ALA A 60 -7.07 -12.32 -10.64
N SER A 61 -6.64 -13.13 -9.68
CA SER A 61 -6.74 -14.59 -9.76
C SER A 61 -8.17 -15.06 -10.00
N LEU A 62 -8.34 -15.97 -10.98
CA LEU A 62 -9.62 -16.66 -11.22
C LEU A 62 -9.99 -17.59 -10.07
N ASN A 63 -9.01 -18.00 -9.25
CA ASN A 63 -9.28 -18.74 -8.03
C ASN A 63 -9.82 -17.79 -6.94
N MET A 64 -11.09 -17.97 -6.60
CA MET A 64 -11.80 -17.12 -5.62
C MET A 64 -11.08 -17.07 -4.25
N LYS A 65 -10.56 -18.21 -3.76
CA LYS A 65 -9.88 -18.26 -2.46
C LYS A 65 -8.58 -17.45 -2.49
N THR A 66 -7.79 -17.59 -3.54
CA THR A 66 -6.56 -16.82 -3.76
C THR A 66 -6.86 -15.33 -3.82
N ARG A 67 -7.81 -14.93 -4.67
CA ARG A 67 -8.20 -13.52 -4.84
C ARG A 67 -8.64 -12.87 -3.54
N VAL A 68 -9.57 -13.50 -2.80
CA VAL A 68 -10.07 -12.95 -1.53
C VAL A 68 -8.95 -12.87 -0.48
N ARG A 69 -8.07 -13.88 -0.43
CA ARG A 69 -6.92 -13.85 0.47
C ARG A 69 -5.95 -12.72 0.10
N ALA A 70 -5.67 -12.53 -1.19
CA ALA A 70 -4.82 -11.46 -1.68
C ALA A 70 -5.39 -10.08 -1.34
N GLN A 71 -6.70 -9.87 -1.55
CA GLN A 71 -7.36 -8.62 -1.18
C GLN A 71 -7.24 -8.32 0.32
N LYS A 72 -7.46 -9.31 1.19
CA LYS A 72 -7.28 -9.15 2.65
C LYS A 72 -5.85 -8.80 3.03
N ILE A 73 -4.86 -9.50 2.46
CA ILE A 73 -3.45 -9.24 2.72
C ILE A 73 -3.08 -7.83 2.26
N ALA A 74 -3.44 -7.45 1.03
CA ALA A 74 -3.18 -6.12 0.50
C ALA A 74 -3.86 -5.02 1.33
N SER A 75 -5.14 -5.17 1.72
CA SER A 75 -5.81 -4.22 2.61
C SER A 75 -5.16 -4.10 3.99
N GLY A 76 -4.67 -5.21 4.55
CA GLY A 76 -3.88 -5.19 5.78
C GLY A 76 -2.55 -4.45 5.58
N PHE A 77 -1.88 -4.69 4.45
CA PHE A 77 -0.66 -3.97 4.09
C PHE A 77 -0.89 -2.46 3.97
N LEU A 78 -2.00 -1.98 3.38
CA LEU A 78 -2.29 -0.53 3.31
C LEU A 78 -2.28 0.13 4.70
N ILE A 79 -2.83 -0.54 5.71
CA ILE A 79 -2.87 -0.04 7.09
C ILE A 79 -1.47 -0.04 7.69
N ILE A 80 -0.75 -1.15 7.57
CA ILE A 80 0.62 -1.30 8.08
C ILE A 80 1.55 -0.28 7.41
N HIS A 81 1.40 -0.06 6.10
CA HIS A 81 2.18 0.89 5.31
C HIS A 81 2.05 2.31 5.84
N ALA A 82 0.82 2.77 6.12
CA ALA A 82 0.62 4.09 6.75
C ALA A 82 1.22 4.17 8.16
N VAL A 83 1.20 3.07 8.93
CA VAL A 83 1.89 3.03 10.24
C VAL A 83 3.39 3.14 10.06
N LEU A 84 3.98 2.48 9.05
CA LEU A 84 5.41 2.61 8.75
C LEU A 84 5.77 4.06 8.40
N HIS A 85 4.98 4.73 7.56
CA HIS A 85 5.17 6.16 7.28
C HIS A 85 5.04 7.03 8.53
N PHE A 86 4.06 6.75 9.38
CA PHE A 86 3.93 7.46 10.65
C PHE A 86 5.18 7.29 11.53
N VAL A 87 5.68 6.06 11.67
CA VAL A 87 6.89 5.77 12.45
C VAL A 87 8.13 6.42 11.84
N PHE A 88 8.27 6.38 10.51
CA PHE A 88 9.40 6.96 9.80
C PHE A 88 9.31 8.48 9.61
N SER A 89 8.18 9.11 9.91
CA SER A 89 8.01 10.56 9.78
C SER A 89 8.97 11.39 10.63
N GLY A 90 9.56 10.79 11.67
CA GLY A 90 10.62 11.40 12.47
C GLY A 90 12.04 11.21 11.91
N HIS A 91 12.22 10.49 10.80
CA HIS A 91 13.53 10.25 10.18
C HIS A 91 13.98 11.50 9.40
N GLY A 92 15.28 11.82 9.44
CA GLY A 92 15.81 13.05 8.81
C GLY A 92 15.66 13.12 7.29
N ASP A 93 15.57 11.95 6.64
CA ASP A 93 15.40 11.79 5.19
C ASP A 93 13.93 11.58 4.77
N TYR A 94 12.97 11.78 5.67
CA TYR A 94 11.56 11.61 5.37
C TYR A 94 10.98 12.88 4.69
N GLU A 95 10.63 12.77 3.41
CA GLU A 95 10.26 13.94 2.60
C GLU A 95 8.74 14.09 2.34
N PHE A 96 7.92 13.11 2.72
CA PHE A 96 6.47 13.11 2.46
C PHE A 96 5.68 14.12 3.31
N SER A 97 5.66 15.38 2.86
CA SER A 97 5.02 16.50 3.54
C SER A 97 3.85 17.11 2.77
N SER A 98 3.69 16.74 1.49
CA SER A 98 2.63 17.30 0.64
C SER A 98 1.24 16.75 1.03
N ILE A 99 0.20 17.55 0.79
CA ILE A 99 -1.19 17.10 0.98
C ILE A 99 -1.45 15.85 0.11
N THR A 100 -0.92 15.81 -1.11
CA THR A 100 -1.04 14.67 -2.00
C THR A 100 -0.47 13.41 -1.38
N SER A 101 0.77 13.46 -0.86
CA SER A 101 1.43 12.33 -0.19
C SER A 101 0.62 11.85 1.01
N ILE A 102 0.16 12.77 1.86
CA ILE A 102 -0.66 12.46 3.03
C ILE A 102 -1.96 11.77 2.62
N LEU A 103 -2.65 12.29 1.60
CA LEU A 103 -3.89 11.70 1.09
C LEU A 103 -3.67 10.32 0.49
N LEU A 104 -2.57 10.10 -0.24
CA LEU A 104 -2.25 8.80 -0.83
C LEU A 104 -1.94 7.76 0.25
N ILE A 105 -1.10 8.10 1.23
CA ILE A 105 -0.69 7.19 2.32
C ILE A 105 -1.88 6.86 3.23
N TYR A 106 -2.47 7.88 3.85
CA TYR A 106 -3.49 7.69 4.88
C TYR A 106 -4.87 7.41 4.27
N GLY A 107 -5.15 7.90 3.07
CA GLY A 107 -6.36 7.55 2.31
C GLY A 107 -6.35 6.07 1.89
N ALA A 108 -5.20 5.52 1.49
CA ALA A 108 -5.08 4.08 1.22
C ALA A 108 -5.35 3.26 2.48
N ALA A 109 -4.79 3.66 3.64
CA ALA A 109 -5.07 3.00 4.91
C ALA A 109 -6.55 3.06 5.32
N LEU A 110 -7.22 4.21 5.13
CA LEU A 110 -8.65 4.35 5.36
C LEU A 110 -9.46 3.39 4.48
N CYS A 111 -9.08 3.23 3.21
CA CYS A 111 -9.68 2.24 2.32
C CYS A 111 -9.48 0.80 2.82
N GLY A 112 -8.31 0.48 3.38
CA GLY A 112 -8.03 -0.81 4.02
C GLY A 112 -8.92 -1.08 5.23
N VAL A 113 -9.10 -0.10 6.11
CA VAL A 113 -10.03 -0.18 7.25
C VAL A 113 -11.47 -0.36 6.77
N ALA A 114 -11.91 0.44 5.80
CA ALA A 114 -13.24 0.36 5.22
C ALA A 114 -13.51 -1.01 4.54
N PHE A 115 -12.48 -1.62 3.92
CA PHE A 115 -12.58 -2.97 3.38
C PHE A 115 -12.87 -4.01 4.46
N PHE A 116 -12.14 -3.99 5.57
CA PHE A 116 -12.39 -4.92 6.68
C PHE A 116 -13.72 -4.66 7.37
N ALA A 117 -14.11 -3.40 7.56
CA ALA A 117 -15.43 -3.06 8.08
C ALA A 117 -16.54 -3.63 7.19
N ALA A 118 -16.46 -3.42 5.86
CA ALA A 118 -17.41 -3.98 4.90
C ALA A 118 -17.44 -5.52 4.95
N LEU A 119 -16.31 -6.20 5.15
CA LEU A 119 -16.28 -7.65 5.33
C LEU A 119 -17.00 -8.12 6.60
N VAL A 120 -16.93 -7.35 7.70
CA VAL A 120 -17.63 -7.68 8.94
C VAL A 120 -19.14 -7.51 8.76
N PHE A 121 -19.58 -6.38 8.19
CA PHE A 121 -21.00 -6.13 7.93
C PHE A 121 -21.61 -7.14 6.95
N GLU A 122 -20.92 -7.50 5.87
CA GLU A 122 -21.37 -8.53 4.93
C GLU A 122 -21.40 -9.94 5.55
N ARG A 123 -20.76 -10.15 6.71
CA ARG A 123 -20.77 -11.43 7.45
C ARG A 123 -21.84 -11.51 8.54
N GLN A 124 -22.50 -10.40 8.86
CA GLN A 124 -23.65 -10.34 9.77
C GLN A 124 -25.06 -10.25 9.11
N PRO A 125 -25.39 -10.82 7.93
CA PRO A 125 -26.71 -10.57 7.34
C PRO A 125 -27.90 -11.19 8.08
N ASP A 126 -27.74 -12.17 8.98
CA ASP A 126 -28.88 -12.89 9.57
C ASP A 126 -28.75 -13.05 11.09
N VAL A 127 -29.33 -12.10 11.85
CA VAL A 127 -29.79 -12.33 13.22
C VAL A 127 -31.17 -11.67 13.32
N ASP A 128 -32.17 -12.39 12.78
CA ASP A 128 -33.58 -12.20 13.12
C ASP A 128 -34.00 -13.31 14.12
#